data_AF-A0A351FV46-F1
#
_entry.id   AF-A0A351FV46-F1
#
_cell.length_a   1.000
_cell.length_b   1.000
_cell.length_c   1.000
_cell.angle_alpha   90.00
_cell.angle_beta   90.00
_cell.angle_gamma   90.00
#
_symmetry.space_group_name_H-M   'P 1'
#
loop_
_entity.id
_entity.type
_entity.pdbx_description
1 polymer ?
#
loop_
_entity_poly.entity_id
_entity_poly.type
_entity_poly.pdbx_seq_one_letter_code
_entity_poly.pdbx_strand_id
1 'polypeptide(L)'
;MRLTSCLGLPSWGLLLCLATPLAAADFEKSIRPLLTRYCIDCHGPEEQNAQLRFDQVAGATAPDQHLWSLVYEALADGEMPPQDSAQPTQVEKQRILAWITEQANATIAANPTANRRLNRREYSAALQDLTGLPIDFSTGIADDGRMDGFDTGTESLQDAADSVAQLLEVSRRAVESIRFLEPDRQRQLHIDFREHEFTDFRKFVEQNWKEAGIFTRSKRLLCKQGVGVYLPTQWTGERGNSFLALPAPANQRAALKLTIRIRSVAPMPGLPQPMFWVKVGGKYIDYVSLGPQPQTLTYAVRMEDSLVEDGVIKIMLRTFVETPYAVSGFENDDRSKPEDKIPGGVGVYRPKFDRKKLRTPDEQPVPAIVIETLDIDYDHRAPWPPAAWQVDLGDLADNDSCAQQLLSLWMDRAWRRPTTRKEQAKFFALYQQLRRNNHSFDEALRATFQSVLMGGPFRYLMSPT
;
A
#
# COMPACT_ATOMS: atom_id res chain seq x y z
N MET A 1 -14.10 -51.05 -66.56
CA MET A 1 -14.54 -51.89 -65.43
C MET A 1 -13.40 -51.96 -64.43
N ARG A 2 -13.61 -51.42 -63.22
CA ARG A 2 -12.83 -51.50 -61.95
C ARG A 2 -11.37 -50.97 -61.88
N LEU A 3 -11.30 -49.81 -61.21
CA LEU A 3 -10.29 -49.23 -60.30
C LEU A 3 -9.31 -50.20 -59.61
N THR A 4 -8.05 -49.77 -59.38
CA THR A 4 -7.58 -49.24 -58.08
C THR A 4 -6.09 -48.85 -58.10
N SER A 5 -5.79 -47.69 -57.51
CA SER A 5 -4.46 -47.12 -57.23
C SER A 5 -3.89 -47.63 -55.90
N CYS A 6 -2.56 -47.61 -55.75
CA CYS A 6 -1.89 -47.08 -54.56
C CYS A 6 -0.35 -46.98 -54.67
N LEU A 7 0.14 -45.80 -54.27
CA LEU A 7 1.36 -45.50 -53.47
C LEU A 7 2.75 -45.48 -54.14
N GLY A 8 3.29 -44.26 -54.26
CA GLY A 8 4.70 -43.94 -54.18
C GLY A 8 4.89 -42.61 -53.42
N LEU A 9 5.59 -42.65 -52.29
CA LEU A 9 6.14 -41.47 -51.60
C LEU A 9 7.38 -40.96 -52.36
N PRO A 10 7.74 -39.67 -52.26
CA PRO A 10 8.87 -39.37 -51.36
C PRO A 10 8.89 -37.97 -50.69
N SER A 11 9.76 -37.93 -49.68
CA SER A 11 10.67 -36.85 -49.24
C SER A 11 10.11 -35.60 -48.56
N TRP A 12 10.42 -35.53 -47.25
CA TRP A 12 10.45 -34.35 -46.40
C TRP A 12 11.46 -33.30 -46.88
N GLY A 13 10.98 -32.10 -47.14
CA GLY A 13 11.77 -30.87 -47.11
C GLY A 13 11.44 -30.09 -45.84
N LEU A 14 12.43 -29.92 -44.97
CA LEU A 14 12.37 -29.10 -43.76
C LEU A 14 12.25 -27.62 -44.19
N LEU A 15 11.06 -27.02 -44.07
CA LEU A 15 10.90 -25.57 -44.20
C LEU A 15 11.25 -24.90 -42.87
N LEU A 16 12.38 -24.19 -42.84
CA LEU A 16 12.62 -23.11 -41.88
C LEU A 16 11.59 -22.00 -42.16
N CYS A 17 10.57 -21.88 -41.32
CA CYS A 17 9.70 -20.71 -41.31
C CYS A 17 10.44 -19.52 -40.68
N LEU A 18 10.99 -18.64 -41.53
CA LEU A 18 11.31 -17.26 -41.17
C LEU A 18 10.01 -16.51 -40.88
N ALA A 19 9.65 -16.37 -39.60
CA ALA A 19 8.47 -15.62 -39.18
C ALA A 19 8.75 -14.12 -39.07
N THR A 20 9.08 -13.42 -40.17
CA THR A 20 9.14 -11.94 -40.21
C THR A 20 8.80 -11.32 -41.59
N PRO A 21 7.53 -11.29 -42.03
CA PRO A 21 7.13 -10.32 -43.05
C PRO A 21 5.83 -9.53 -42.75
N LEU A 22 5.05 -9.89 -41.74
CA LEU A 22 3.70 -9.34 -41.55
C LEU A 22 3.67 -8.01 -40.78
N ALA A 23 4.45 -7.88 -39.70
CA ALA A 23 4.45 -6.69 -38.83
C ALA A 23 5.06 -5.43 -39.51
N ALA A 24 6.13 -5.61 -40.29
CA ALA A 24 6.75 -4.51 -41.04
C ALA A 24 5.87 -4.00 -42.18
N ALA A 25 5.10 -4.89 -42.82
CA ALA A 25 4.18 -4.54 -43.89
C ALA A 25 2.96 -3.72 -43.41
N ASP A 26 2.52 -3.94 -42.16
CA ASP A 26 1.43 -3.17 -41.55
C ASP A 26 1.89 -1.77 -41.07
N PHE A 27 3.10 -1.66 -40.53
CA PHE A 27 3.66 -0.35 -40.15
C PHE A 27 3.77 0.61 -41.34
N GLU A 28 4.38 0.17 -42.44
CA GLU A 28 4.60 1.01 -43.62
C GLU A 28 3.29 1.45 -44.29
N LYS A 29 2.26 0.60 -44.28
CA LYS A 29 0.99 0.88 -44.94
C LYS A 29 0.01 1.65 -44.05
N SER A 30 -0.04 1.32 -42.77
CA SER A 30 -1.12 1.75 -41.87
C SER A 30 -0.70 2.85 -40.90
N ILE A 31 0.59 2.90 -40.53
CA ILE A 31 1.08 3.75 -39.44
C ILE A 31 2.03 4.84 -39.94
N ARG A 32 2.99 4.53 -40.81
CA ARG A 32 3.90 5.54 -41.37
C ARG A 32 3.17 6.76 -41.98
N PRO A 33 2.08 6.61 -42.75
CA PRO A 33 1.35 7.78 -43.27
C PRO A 33 0.78 8.68 -42.17
N LEU A 34 0.37 8.09 -41.04
CA LEU A 34 -0.15 8.84 -39.90
C LEU A 34 0.98 9.57 -39.16
N LEU A 35 2.14 8.94 -38.98
CA LEU A 35 3.31 9.60 -38.40
C LEU A 35 3.78 10.76 -39.28
N THR A 36 3.82 10.57 -40.60
CA THR A 36 4.19 11.63 -41.54
C THR A 36 3.25 12.83 -41.41
N ARG A 37 1.96 12.58 -41.27
CA ARG A 37 0.95 13.64 -41.21
C ARG A 37 0.89 14.38 -39.87
N TYR A 38 1.16 13.69 -38.77
CA TYR A 38 0.85 14.19 -37.42
C TYR A 38 2.08 14.33 -36.52
N CYS A 39 3.23 13.74 -36.88
CA CYS A 39 4.38 13.63 -36.00
C CYS A 39 5.68 14.16 -36.63
N ILE A 40 5.95 13.89 -37.91
CA ILE A 40 7.26 14.18 -38.55
C ILE A 40 7.56 15.68 -38.65
N ASP A 41 6.55 16.53 -38.82
CA ASP A 41 6.76 17.98 -38.92
C ASP A 41 7.52 18.54 -37.69
N CYS A 42 7.25 18.00 -36.50
CA CYS A 42 7.87 18.40 -35.23
C CYS A 42 8.97 17.42 -34.75
N HIS A 43 9.00 16.20 -35.27
CA HIS A 43 9.86 15.10 -34.82
C HIS A 43 10.52 14.38 -36.00
N GLY A 44 11.07 15.17 -36.92
CA GLY A 44 11.64 14.75 -38.20
C GLY A 44 13.02 15.35 -38.44
N PRO A 45 13.52 15.37 -39.69
CA PRO A 45 14.86 15.86 -39.99
C PRO A 45 15.05 17.36 -39.68
N GLU A 46 14.02 18.16 -39.96
CA GLU A 46 14.04 19.61 -39.84
C GLU A 46 13.82 20.08 -38.40
N GLU A 47 12.89 19.46 -37.66
CA GLU A 47 12.60 19.78 -36.27
C GLU A 47 12.60 18.50 -35.43
N GLN A 48 13.36 18.52 -34.33
CA GLN A 48 13.66 17.32 -33.53
C GLN A 48 13.18 17.51 -32.10
N ASN A 49 11.89 17.81 -31.94
CA ASN A 49 11.32 18.00 -30.62
C ASN A 49 11.51 16.73 -29.79
N ALA A 50 11.99 16.92 -28.55
CA ALA A 50 12.37 15.82 -27.67
C ALA A 50 13.46 14.88 -28.22
N GLN A 51 14.26 15.32 -29.21
CA GLN A 51 15.28 14.50 -29.87
C GLN A 51 14.71 13.24 -30.54
N LEU A 52 13.43 13.29 -30.93
CA LEU A 52 12.75 12.18 -31.61
C LEU A 52 12.78 12.36 -33.13
N ARG A 53 12.99 11.25 -33.84
CA ARG A 53 13.13 11.19 -35.30
C ARG A 53 12.24 10.08 -35.87
N PHE A 54 10.94 10.35 -36.01
CA PHE A 54 9.99 9.35 -36.54
C PHE A 54 10.22 9.04 -38.02
N ASP A 55 10.93 9.90 -38.76
CA ASP A 55 11.38 9.65 -40.12
C ASP A 55 12.39 8.49 -40.21
N GLN A 56 13.13 8.21 -39.13
CA GLN A 56 14.14 7.14 -39.07
C GLN A 56 13.61 5.83 -38.49
N VAL A 57 12.36 5.81 -37.99
CA VAL A 57 11.75 4.62 -37.40
C VAL A 57 11.22 3.71 -38.50
N ALA A 58 11.52 2.42 -38.43
CA ALA A 58 11.13 1.40 -39.43
C ALA A 58 10.23 0.30 -38.83
N GLY A 59 9.50 0.62 -37.76
CA GLY A 59 8.57 -0.28 -37.08
C GLY A 59 8.64 -0.16 -35.56
N ALA A 60 8.14 -1.17 -34.86
CA ALA A 60 8.34 -1.35 -33.42
C ALA A 60 9.40 -2.43 -33.21
N THR A 61 10.67 -2.05 -33.20
CA THR A 61 11.74 -2.96 -32.80
C THR A 61 11.93 -2.92 -31.28
N ALA A 62 12.62 -3.90 -30.69
CA ALA A 62 12.85 -3.95 -29.24
C ALA A 62 13.49 -2.65 -28.66
N PRO A 63 14.46 -1.99 -29.33
CA PRO A 63 14.96 -0.67 -28.93
C PRO A 63 13.91 0.46 -28.90
N ASP A 64 12.82 0.33 -29.67
CA ASP A 64 11.82 1.38 -29.85
C ASP A 64 10.64 1.26 -28.87
N GLN A 65 10.61 0.23 -28.00
CA GLN A 65 9.47 0.02 -27.09
C GLN A 65 9.19 1.22 -26.18
N HIS A 66 10.25 1.80 -25.59
CA HIS A 66 10.11 2.98 -24.74
C HIS A 66 9.56 4.18 -25.53
N LEU A 67 10.05 4.37 -26.76
CA LEU A 67 9.53 5.39 -27.67
C LEU A 67 8.03 5.20 -27.91
N TRP A 68 7.61 3.97 -28.22
CA TRP A 68 6.20 3.69 -28.51
C TRP A 68 5.29 3.79 -27.29
N SER A 69 5.76 3.49 -26.07
CA SER A 69 5.02 3.77 -24.83
C SER A 69 4.80 5.28 -24.62
N LEU A 70 5.83 6.10 -24.87
CA LEU A 70 5.71 7.55 -24.80
C LEU A 70 4.73 8.11 -25.84
N VAL A 71 4.74 7.55 -27.05
CA VAL A 71 3.78 7.90 -28.11
C VAL A 71 2.36 7.51 -27.70
N TYR A 72 2.17 6.32 -27.12
CA TYR A 72 0.86 5.87 -26.65
C TYR A 72 0.27 6.81 -25.60
N GLU A 73 1.05 7.15 -24.56
CA GLU A 73 0.62 8.06 -23.48
C GLU A 73 0.28 9.44 -24.05
N ALA A 74 1.21 10.06 -24.78
CA ALA A 74 1.02 11.40 -25.34
C ALA A 74 -0.18 11.48 -26.30
N LEU A 75 -0.42 10.42 -27.08
CA LEU A 75 -1.56 10.36 -28.00
C LEU A 75 -2.87 10.04 -27.26
N ALA A 76 -2.86 9.12 -26.28
CA ALA A 76 -4.03 8.74 -25.49
C ALA A 76 -4.57 9.92 -24.69
N ASP A 77 -3.68 10.67 -24.05
CA ASP A 77 -3.99 11.84 -23.23
C ASP A 77 -4.31 13.10 -24.06
N GLY A 78 -4.08 13.02 -25.38
CA GLY A 78 -4.35 14.13 -26.31
C GLY A 78 -3.34 15.28 -26.19
N GLU A 79 -2.16 15.03 -25.63
CA GLU A 79 -1.05 15.98 -25.57
C GLU A 79 -0.40 16.18 -26.95
N MET A 80 -0.41 15.13 -27.78
CA MET A 80 0.16 15.13 -29.12
C MET A 80 -0.87 14.65 -30.16
N PRO A 81 -0.94 15.29 -31.34
CA PRO A 81 -0.23 16.52 -31.74
C PRO A 81 -0.66 17.75 -30.90
N PRO A 82 0.16 18.81 -30.80
CA PRO A 82 -0.22 20.02 -30.06
C PRO A 82 -1.45 20.68 -30.70
N GLN A 83 -2.21 21.46 -29.92
CA GLN A 83 -3.51 22.01 -30.35
C GLN A 83 -3.43 22.82 -31.66
N ASP A 84 -2.30 23.48 -31.91
CA ASP A 84 -2.07 24.32 -33.10
C ASP A 84 -1.61 23.52 -34.34
N SER A 85 -1.52 22.19 -34.24
CA SER A 85 -1.14 21.28 -35.32
C SER A 85 -2.32 20.43 -35.79
N ALA A 86 -2.15 19.79 -36.96
CA ALA A 86 -3.15 18.87 -37.49
C ALA A 86 -3.45 17.75 -36.48
N GLN A 87 -4.73 17.51 -36.18
CA GLN A 87 -5.17 16.50 -35.23
C GLN A 87 -5.64 15.22 -35.96
N PRO A 88 -5.31 14.03 -35.44
CA PRO A 88 -5.88 12.79 -35.96
C PRO A 88 -7.37 12.70 -35.64
N THR A 89 -8.14 12.08 -36.53
CA THR A 89 -9.51 11.68 -36.20
C THR A 89 -9.50 10.62 -35.11
N GLN A 90 -10.64 10.43 -34.42
CA GLN A 90 -10.75 9.38 -33.40
C GLN A 90 -10.40 7.99 -33.95
N VAL A 91 -10.75 7.71 -35.22
CA VAL A 91 -10.45 6.42 -35.87
C VAL A 91 -8.95 6.27 -36.14
N GLU A 92 -8.28 7.31 -36.59
CA GLU A 92 -6.82 7.31 -36.83
C GLU A 92 -6.04 7.22 -35.52
N LYS A 93 -6.47 7.97 -34.49
CA LYS A 93 -5.91 7.88 -33.13
C LYS A 93 -6.00 6.45 -32.60
N GLN A 94 -7.18 5.84 -32.67
CA GLN A 94 -7.38 4.45 -32.21
C GLN A 94 -6.55 3.46 -33.02
N ARG A 95 -6.33 3.71 -34.32
CA ARG A 95 -5.46 2.85 -35.15
C ARG A 95 -4.01 2.87 -34.69
N ILE A 96 -3.46 4.03 -34.34
CA ILE A 96 -2.09 4.15 -33.82
C ILE A 96 -1.98 3.45 -32.44
N LEU A 97 -2.92 3.72 -31.54
CA LEU A 97 -2.94 3.13 -30.20
C LEU A 97 -3.06 1.59 -30.25
N ALA A 98 -3.94 1.07 -31.12
CA ALA A 98 -4.12 -0.37 -31.30
C ALA A 98 -2.86 -1.04 -31.86
N TRP A 99 -2.22 -0.43 -32.86
CA TRP A 99 -0.96 -0.95 -33.41
C TRP A 99 0.16 -0.95 -32.37
N ILE A 100 0.33 0.13 -31.59
CA ILE A 100 1.34 0.16 -30.51
C ILE A 100 1.09 -0.96 -29.49
N THR A 101 -0.18 -1.18 -29.14
CA THR A 101 -0.58 -2.24 -28.20
C THR A 101 -0.28 -3.62 -28.77
N GLU A 102 -0.56 -3.85 -30.05
CA GLU A 102 -0.26 -5.12 -30.72
C GLU A 102 1.25 -5.41 -30.77
N GLN A 103 2.06 -4.40 -31.09
CA GLN A 103 3.52 -4.54 -31.10
C GLN A 103 4.12 -4.72 -29.71
N ALA A 104 3.57 -4.04 -28.70
CA ALA A 104 3.96 -4.25 -27.31
C ALA A 104 3.68 -5.69 -26.89
N ASN A 105 2.48 -6.21 -27.19
CA ASN A 105 2.11 -7.60 -26.90
C ASN A 105 3.00 -8.61 -27.65
N ALA A 106 3.33 -8.34 -28.91
CA ALA A 106 4.22 -9.19 -29.71
C ALA A 106 5.66 -9.18 -29.18
N THR A 107 6.14 -8.03 -28.70
CA THR A 107 7.49 -7.92 -28.13
C THR A 107 7.56 -8.51 -26.73
N ILE A 108 6.51 -8.39 -25.92
CA ILE A 108 6.35 -9.09 -24.64
C ILE A 108 6.37 -10.61 -24.88
N ALA A 109 5.70 -11.09 -25.92
CA ALA A 109 5.75 -12.50 -26.31
C ALA A 109 7.14 -12.95 -26.81
N ALA A 110 7.99 -12.02 -27.29
CA ALA A 110 9.29 -12.32 -27.87
C ALA A 110 10.49 -12.13 -26.92
N ASN A 111 10.41 -11.22 -25.94
CA ASN A 111 11.48 -10.94 -24.97
C ASN A 111 10.90 -10.67 -23.56
N PRO A 112 10.58 -11.72 -22.80
CA PRO A 112 9.90 -11.62 -21.50
C PRO A 112 10.72 -11.01 -20.35
N THR A 113 11.96 -10.51 -20.54
CA THR A 113 12.93 -10.28 -19.44
C THR A 113 13.48 -8.86 -19.25
N ALA A 114 13.32 -7.93 -20.20
CA ALA A 114 14.11 -6.68 -20.23
C ALA A 114 13.67 -5.57 -19.26
N ASN A 115 12.40 -5.50 -18.88
CA ASN A 115 11.89 -4.60 -17.82
C ASN A 115 10.82 -5.36 -17.05
N ARG A 116 10.83 -5.24 -15.72
CA ARG A 116 9.78 -5.85 -14.89
C ARG A 116 9.02 -4.80 -14.12
N ARG A 117 7.72 -5.02 -13.95
CA ARG A 117 6.91 -4.24 -13.01
C ARG A 117 7.46 -4.42 -11.59
N LEU A 118 7.30 -3.40 -10.75
CA LEU A 118 7.40 -3.59 -9.31
C LEU A 118 6.40 -4.65 -8.87
N ASN A 119 6.87 -5.68 -8.16
CA ASN A 119 5.94 -6.63 -7.55
C ASN A 119 5.14 -5.94 -6.43
N ARG A 120 4.07 -6.57 -5.97
CA ARG A 120 3.14 -6.07 -4.96
C ARG A 120 3.84 -5.62 -3.67
N ARG A 121 4.90 -6.34 -3.25
CA ARG A 121 5.66 -5.99 -2.03
C ARG A 121 6.56 -4.78 -2.26
N GLU A 122 7.25 -4.74 -3.39
CA GLU A 122 8.12 -3.62 -3.77
C GLU A 122 7.32 -2.34 -4.00
N TYR A 123 6.14 -2.46 -4.62
CA TYR A 123 5.23 -1.34 -4.80
C TYR A 123 4.73 -0.79 -3.46
N SER A 124 4.32 -1.68 -2.54
CA SER A 124 3.95 -1.31 -1.17
C SER A 124 5.10 -0.62 -0.45
N ALA A 125 6.31 -1.17 -0.53
CA ALA A 125 7.51 -0.59 0.09
C ALA A 125 7.86 0.79 -0.49
N ALA A 126 7.76 0.96 -1.82
CA ALA A 126 8.00 2.24 -2.47
C ALA A 126 6.99 3.31 -2.02
N LEU A 127 5.71 2.95 -1.89
CA LEU A 127 4.70 3.87 -1.36
C LEU A 127 4.92 4.19 0.11
N GLN A 128 5.35 3.23 0.93
CA GLN A 128 5.70 3.47 2.33
C GLN A 128 6.88 4.45 2.46
N ASP A 129 7.93 4.30 1.64
CA ASP A 129 9.04 5.25 1.63
C ASP A 129 8.60 6.65 1.17
N LEU A 130 7.87 6.75 0.06
CA LEU A 130 7.40 8.02 -0.49
C LEU A 130 6.47 8.79 0.44
N THR A 131 5.60 8.08 1.15
CA THR A 131 4.59 8.69 2.03
C THR A 131 5.03 8.80 3.48
N GLY A 132 6.02 8.02 3.90
CA GLY A 132 6.44 7.91 5.31
C GLY A 132 5.45 7.18 6.20
N LEU A 133 4.44 6.53 5.63
CA LEU A 133 3.39 5.83 6.37
C LEU A 133 3.74 4.35 6.53
N PRO A 134 3.68 3.78 7.75
CA PRO A 134 3.89 2.35 7.97
C PRO A 134 2.59 1.56 7.67
N ILE A 135 2.07 1.75 6.45
CA ILE A 135 0.84 1.10 5.95
C ILE A 135 1.23 0.06 4.92
N ASP A 136 0.70 -1.15 5.05
CA ASP A 136 0.81 -2.15 4.01
C ASP A 136 -0.17 -1.89 2.85
N PHE A 137 0.30 -1.13 1.86
CA PHE A 137 -0.40 -0.82 0.61
C PHE A 137 -0.52 -2.02 -0.34
N SER A 138 0.04 -3.18 0.02
CA SER A 138 -0.14 -4.38 -0.77
C SER A 138 -1.61 -4.83 -0.74
N THR A 139 -2.33 -4.54 0.35
CA THR A 139 -3.72 -4.99 0.53
C THR A 139 -4.59 -4.35 -0.54
N GLY A 140 -5.17 -5.17 -1.44
CA GLY A 140 -5.98 -4.71 -2.57
C GLY A 140 -5.30 -4.82 -3.95
N ILE A 141 -4.02 -5.18 -3.99
CA ILE A 141 -3.32 -5.59 -5.21
C ILE A 141 -3.38 -7.12 -5.29
N ALA A 142 -3.69 -7.66 -6.47
CA ALA A 142 -3.64 -9.10 -6.73
C ALA A 142 -2.25 -9.68 -6.43
N ASP A 143 -2.21 -10.95 -6.03
CA ASP A 143 -0.95 -11.65 -5.86
C ASP A 143 -0.22 -11.79 -7.20
N ASP A 144 1.07 -11.52 -7.18
CA ASP A 144 1.94 -11.78 -8.32
C ASP A 144 2.13 -13.28 -8.51
N GLY A 145 2.28 -13.73 -9.76
CA GLY A 145 2.69 -15.11 -10.02
C GLY A 145 4.08 -15.38 -9.44
N ARG A 146 4.37 -16.65 -9.13
CA ARG A 146 5.68 -17.08 -8.64
C ARG A 146 6.39 -17.96 -9.66
N MET A 147 7.67 -17.72 -9.88
CA MET A 147 8.59 -18.63 -10.60
C MET A 147 9.60 -19.19 -9.60
N ASP A 148 9.72 -20.51 -9.51
CA ASP A 148 10.61 -21.21 -8.56
C ASP A 148 10.50 -20.73 -7.10
N GLY A 149 9.32 -20.26 -6.69
CA GLY A 149 9.04 -19.77 -5.34
C GLY A 149 9.32 -18.28 -5.10
N PHE A 150 9.86 -17.56 -6.08
CA PHE A 150 10.12 -16.12 -6.02
C PHE A 150 9.06 -15.32 -6.81
N ASP A 151 8.66 -14.17 -6.29
CA ASP A 151 7.69 -13.22 -6.89
C ASP A 151 8.37 -12.03 -7.58
N THR A 152 9.65 -12.16 -7.92
CA THR A 152 10.45 -11.14 -8.63
C THR A 152 10.72 -11.51 -10.08
N GLY A 153 10.25 -12.68 -10.54
CA GLY A 153 10.48 -13.16 -11.89
C GLY A 153 9.66 -12.39 -12.93
N THR A 154 10.30 -11.98 -14.02
CA THR A 154 9.67 -11.17 -15.07
C THR A 154 8.53 -11.92 -15.80
N GLU A 155 8.62 -13.25 -15.91
CA GLU A 155 7.61 -14.11 -16.56
C GLU A 155 6.31 -14.25 -15.75
N SER A 156 6.32 -14.01 -14.44
CA SER A 156 5.15 -14.19 -13.57
C SER A 156 4.42 -12.90 -13.19
N LEU A 157 4.89 -11.76 -13.71
CA LEU A 157 4.33 -10.43 -13.53
C LEU A 157 3.61 -10.00 -14.83
N GLN A 158 2.60 -10.75 -15.27
CA GLN A 158 1.78 -10.38 -16.42
C GLN A 158 0.71 -9.36 -16.00
N ASP A 159 0.65 -8.21 -16.69
CA ASP A 159 -0.37 -7.19 -16.44
C ASP A 159 -1.73 -7.63 -17.03
N ALA A 160 -2.57 -8.22 -16.19
CA ALA A 160 -4.01 -8.19 -16.42
C ALA A 160 -4.50 -6.74 -16.23
N ALA A 161 -5.43 -6.27 -17.06
CA ALA A 161 -6.01 -4.92 -16.95
C ALA A 161 -6.53 -4.58 -15.53
N ASP A 162 -6.99 -5.60 -14.79
CA ASP A 162 -7.43 -5.49 -13.40
C ASP A 162 -6.31 -5.05 -12.43
N SER A 163 -5.05 -5.39 -12.73
CA SER A 163 -3.88 -5.02 -11.92
C SER A 163 -3.59 -3.52 -12.01
N VAL A 164 -3.75 -2.91 -13.19
CA VAL A 164 -3.51 -1.47 -13.38
C VAL A 164 -4.55 -0.64 -12.63
N ALA A 165 -5.82 -1.03 -12.67
CA ALA A 165 -6.89 -0.36 -11.92
C ALA A 165 -6.67 -0.44 -10.40
N GLN A 166 -6.20 -1.58 -9.90
CA GLN A 166 -5.84 -1.75 -8.48
C GLN A 166 -4.65 -0.87 -8.09
N LEU A 167 -3.60 -0.82 -8.91
CA LEU A 167 -2.42 0.03 -8.66
C LEU A 167 -2.77 1.53 -8.69
N LEU A 168 -3.62 1.96 -9.63
CA LEU A 168 -4.17 3.32 -9.69
C LEU A 168 -4.88 3.68 -8.38
N GLU A 169 -5.77 2.81 -7.93
CA GLU A 169 -6.55 3.02 -6.72
C GLU A 169 -5.66 3.03 -5.46
N VAL A 170 -4.68 2.13 -5.37
CA VAL A 170 -3.72 2.10 -4.26
C VAL A 170 -2.81 3.32 -4.26
N SER A 171 -2.33 3.78 -5.42
CA SER A 171 -1.56 5.04 -5.54
C SER A 171 -2.37 6.25 -5.12
N ARG A 172 -3.60 6.38 -5.63
CA ARG A 172 -4.53 7.45 -5.24
C ARG A 172 -4.69 7.48 -3.73
N ARG A 173 -4.94 6.31 -3.13
CA ARG A 173 -5.07 6.15 -1.69
C ARG A 173 -3.80 6.59 -0.97
N ALA A 174 -2.62 6.11 -1.34
CA ALA A 174 -1.37 6.44 -0.68
C ALA A 174 -1.12 7.96 -0.64
N VAL A 175 -1.33 8.63 -1.77
CA VAL A 175 -1.15 10.08 -1.87
C VAL A 175 -2.26 10.85 -1.15
N GLU A 176 -3.49 10.33 -1.06
CA GLU A 176 -4.54 10.90 -0.21
C GLU A 176 -4.21 10.87 1.30
N SER A 177 -3.27 10.04 1.73
CA SER A 177 -2.84 9.97 3.14
C SER A 177 -1.70 10.90 3.51
N ILE A 178 -1.27 11.78 2.61
CA ILE A 178 -0.28 12.84 2.92
C ILE A 178 -0.89 14.24 2.89
N ARG A 179 -0.23 15.19 3.56
CA ARG A 179 -0.58 16.61 3.60
C ARG A 179 0.66 17.50 3.55
N PHE A 180 0.47 18.74 3.11
CA PHE A 180 1.49 19.77 2.98
C PHE A 180 1.13 20.98 3.86
N LEU A 181 0.07 21.71 3.51
CA LEU A 181 -0.37 22.92 4.23
C LEU A 181 -1.66 22.68 5.03
N GLU A 182 -2.40 21.61 4.73
CA GLU A 182 -3.59 21.26 5.49
C GLU A 182 -3.25 21.11 6.99
N PRO A 183 -4.07 21.68 7.89
CA PRO A 183 -3.88 21.50 9.31
C PRO A 183 -4.07 20.04 9.69
N ASP A 184 -3.48 19.67 10.82
CA ASP A 184 -3.75 18.36 11.40
C ASP A 184 -5.23 18.24 11.78
N ARG A 185 -5.82 17.07 11.53
CA ARG A 185 -7.25 16.86 11.76
C ARG A 185 -7.48 16.52 13.24
N GLN A 186 -8.49 17.13 13.86
CA GLN A 186 -8.78 16.99 15.30
C GLN A 186 -9.38 15.63 15.71
N ARG A 187 -9.28 14.59 14.89
CA ARG A 187 -9.75 13.23 15.21
C ARG A 187 -8.65 12.43 15.90
N GLN A 188 -8.10 13.02 16.95
CA GLN A 188 -7.02 12.47 17.75
C GLN A 188 -7.51 12.17 19.16
N LEU A 189 -7.16 10.99 19.65
CA LEU A 189 -7.33 10.59 21.03
C LEU A 189 -5.93 10.38 21.60
N HIS A 190 -5.59 11.15 22.62
CA HIS A 190 -4.40 10.94 23.43
C HIS A 190 -4.83 10.62 24.86
N ILE A 191 -4.21 9.61 25.46
CA ILE A 191 -4.38 9.32 26.87
C ILE A 191 -3.11 8.73 27.46
N ASP A 192 -2.72 9.25 28.63
CA ASP A 192 -1.79 8.61 29.53
C ASP A 192 -2.56 7.88 30.64
N PHE A 193 -2.68 6.57 30.53
CA PHE A 193 -3.39 5.77 31.53
C PHE A 193 -2.70 5.78 32.90
N ARG A 194 -1.42 6.15 32.98
CA ARG A 194 -0.71 6.23 34.27
C ARG A 194 -1.24 7.37 35.14
N GLU A 195 -1.94 8.34 34.55
CA GLU A 195 -2.58 9.43 35.29
C GLU A 195 -3.94 9.04 35.88
N HIS A 196 -4.42 7.83 35.59
CA HIS A 196 -5.77 7.39 35.91
C HIS A 196 -5.82 6.13 36.79
N GLU A 197 -6.90 5.97 37.54
CA GLU A 197 -7.22 4.76 38.30
C GLU A 197 -8.69 4.38 38.06
N PHE A 198 -8.94 3.13 37.63
CA PHE A 198 -10.31 2.63 37.46
C PHE A 198 -10.36 1.10 37.46
N THR A 199 -11.53 0.55 37.80
CA THR A 199 -11.83 -0.89 37.71
C THR A 199 -12.87 -1.23 36.65
N ASP A 200 -13.47 -0.21 36.02
CA ASP A 200 -14.46 -0.35 34.97
C ASP A 200 -14.12 0.52 33.76
N PHE A 201 -13.37 -0.06 32.83
CA PHE A 201 -12.98 0.61 31.59
C PHE A 201 -14.15 1.06 30.72
N ARG A 202 -15.30 0.37 30.78
CA ARG A 202 -16.46 0.79 30.01
C ARG A 202 -17.00 2.10 30.55
N LYS A 203 -17.15 2.21 31.86
CA LYS A 203 -17.56 3.47 32.50
C LYS A 203 -16.56 4.58 32.21
N PHE A 204 -15.26 4.28 32.27
CA PHE A 204 -14.21 5.22 31.92
C PHE A 204 -14.36 5.75 30.48
N VAL A 205 -14.51 4.87 29.49
CA VAL A 205 -14.72 5.27 28.08
C VAL A 205 -16.00 6.08 27.90
N GLU A 206 -17.11 5.66 28.53
CA GLU A 206 -18.38 6.38 28.45
C GLU A 206 -18.30 7.80 29.05
N GLN A 207 -17.51 8.00 30.11
CA GLN A 207 -17.32 9.29 30.75
C GLN A 207 -16.43 10.24 29.94
N ASN A 208 -15.43 9.70 29.22
CA ASN A 208 -14.43 10.53 28.55
C ASN A 208 -14.70 10.72 27.06
N TRP A 209 -15.28 9.73 26.37
CA TRP A 209 -15.26 9.70 24.90
C TRP A 209 -16.60 9.40 24.23
N LYS A 210 -17.70 9.30 24.99
CA LYS A 210 -19.04 9.03 24.44
C LYS A 210 -19.51 10.11 23.47
N GLU A 211 -19.22 11.38 23.76
CA GLU A 211 -19.61 12.51 22.89
C GLU A 211 -18.87 12.49 21.54
N ALA A 212 -17.66 11.93 21.51
CA ALA A 212 -16.91 11.67 20.29
C ALA A 212 -17.39 10.41 19.54
N GLY A 213 -18.47 9.76 19.98
CA GLY A 213 -18.99 8.53 19.39
C GLY A 213 -18.14 7.28 19.66
N ILE A 214 -17.18 7.37 20.59
CA ILE A 214 -16.26 6.28 20.91
C ILE A 214 -16.87 5.41 22.02
N PHE A 215 -16.77 4.09 21.86
CA PHE A 215 -17.25 3.14 22.88
C PHE A 215 -16.35 1.91 22.96
N THR A 216 -16.56 1.09 24.01
CA THR A 216 -15.86 -0.18 24.18
C THR A 216 -16.84 -1.32 24.44
N ARG A 217 -16.50 -2.53 23.97
CA ARG A 217 -17.15 -3.77 24.40
C ARG A 217 -16.33 -4.52 25.44
N SER A 218 -15.10 -4.07 25.71
CA SER A 218 -14.24 -4.64 26.74
C SER A 218 -14.82 -4.32 28.12
N LYS A 219 -15.07 -5.38 28.89
CA LYS A 219 -15.59 -5.26 30.26
C LYS A 219 -14.46 -5.48 31.24
N ARG A 220 -14.38 -4.64 32.28
CA ARG A 220 -13.54 -4.85 33.48
C ARG A 220 -12.03 -4.91 33.21
N LEU A 221 -11.50 -4.05 32.34
CA LEU A 221 -10.06 -3.75 32.38
C LEU A 221 -9.78 -2.87 33.59
N LEU A 222 -8.66 -3.14 34.25
CA LEU A 222 -8.20 -2.42 35.43
C LEU A 222 -7.10 -1.45 35.02
N CYS A 223 -7.11 -0.25 35.59
CA CYS A 223 -6.06 0.75 35.44
C CYS A 223 -5.56 1.16 36.82
N LYS A 224 -4.25 1.08 37.03
CA LYS A 224 -3.60 1.53 38.26
C LYS A 224 -2.82 2.80 37.98
N GLN A 225 -3.04 3.84 38.79
CA GLN A 225 -2.30 5.08 38.69
C GLN A 225 -0.79 4.83 38.87
N GLY A 226 0.04 5.50 38.08
CA GLY A 226 1.48 5.29 37.97
C GLY A 226 1.89 4.07 37.12
N VAL A 227 0.92 3.25 36.67
CA VAL A 227 1.21 2.00 35.95
C VAL A 227 0.51 1.95 34.59
N GLY A 228 -0.81 2.15 34.53
CA GLY A 228 -1.60 2.07 33.31
C GLY A 228 -2.62 0.91 33.31
N VAL A 229 -3.14 0.58 32.11
CA VAL A 229 -4.20 -0.42 31.91
C VAL A 229 -3.62 -1.81 31.76
N TYR A 230 -4.09 -2.75 32.59
CA TYR A 230 -3.76 -4.17 32.46
C TYR A 230 -4.64 -4.84 31.40
N LEU A 231 -4.01 -5.37 30.36
CA LEU A 231 -4.59 -6.36 29.46
C LEU A 231 -4.32 -7.76 30.03
N PRO A 232 -5.34 -8.43 30.59
CA PRO A 232 -5.16 -9.76 31.13
C PRO A 232 -4.93 -10.76 29.99
N THR A 233 -4.04 -11.72 30.24
CA THR A 233 -3.85 -12.87 29.37
C THR A 233 -5.18 -13.63 29.18
N GLN A 234 -5.49 -13.95 27.92
CA GLN A 234 -6.68 -14.67 27.45
C GLN A 234 -6.30 -16.05 26.90
N TRP A 235 -7.29 -16.94 26.80
CA TRP A 235 -7.13 -18.23 26.14
C TRP A 235 -7.43 -18.14 24.63
N THR A 236 -6.82 -19.02 23.82
CA THR A 236 -7.01 -19.08 22.37
C THR A 236 -8.48 -19.27 21.97
N GLY A 237 -9.28 -19.96 22.80
CA GLY A 237 -10.73 -20.13 22.62
C GLY A 237 -11.62 -19.03 23.24
N GLU A 238 -11.07 -18.11 24.05
CA GLU A 238 -11.85 -17.01 24.61
C GLU A 238 -12.22 -15.99 23.51
N ARG A 239 -13.49 -15.58 23.47
CA ARG A 239 -13.93 -14.49 22.60
C ARG A 239 -13.44 -13.16 23.17
N GLY A 240 -12.53 -12.50 22.45
CA GLY A 240 -12.10 -11.14 22.75
C GLY A 240 -13.19 -10.12 22.41
N ASN A 241 -13.22 -8.99 23.12
CA ASN A 241 -14.05 -7.83 22.79
C ASN A 241 -13.19 -6.72 22.18
N SER A 242 -13.81 -5.77 21.48
CA SER A 242 -13.11 -4.56 21.05
C SER A 242 -12.57 -3.80 22.26
N PHE A 243 -11.30 -3.43 22.18
CA PHE A 243 -10.69 -2.50 23.11
C PHE A 243 -11.36 -1.13 22.94
N LEU A 244 -11.41 -0.61 21.71
CA LEU A 244 -12.19 0.58 21.34
C LEU A 244 -12.89 0.38 20.00
N ALA A 245 -14.01 1.07 19.82
CA ALA A 245 -14.68 1.29 18.55
C ALA A 245 -14.77 2.79 18.32
N LEU A 246 -14.34 3.23 17.14
CA LEU A 246 -14.14 4.64 16.77
C LEU A 246 -15.00 4.96 15.55
N PRO A 247 -15.57 6.16 15.44
CA PRO A 247 -16.30 6.56 14.23
C PRO A 247 -15.38 6.61 13.01
N ALA A 248 -15.78 5.96 11.94
CA ALA A 248 -15.15 6.09 10.63
C ALA A 248 -15.70 7.33 9.91
N PRO A 249 -14.92 8.03 9.06
CA PRO A 249 -15.46 9.06 8.19
C PRO A 249 -16.47 8.46 7.21
N ALA A 250 -17.46 9.26 6.76
CA ALA A 250 -18.57 8.77 5.95
C ALA A 250 -18.14 8.15 4.61
N ASN A 251 -17.07 8.69 4.01
CA ASN A 251 -16.47 8.15 2.78
C ASN A 251 -15.54 6.95 3.05
N GLN A 252 -15.29 6.61 4.32
CA GLN A 252 -14.33 5.60 4.79
C GLN A 252 -12.89 5.81 4.28
N ARG A 253 -12.57 7.00 3.76
CA ARG A 253 -11.26 7.34 3.22
C ARG A 253 -10.39 8.03 4.25
N ALA A 254 -9.73 7.21 5.07
CA ALA A 254 -8.80 7.67 6.09
C ALA A 254 -7.77 6.59 6.43
N ALA A 255 -6.60 7.04 6.90
CA ALA A 255 -5.71 6.18 7.66
C ALA A 255 -6.04 6.30 9.15
N LEU A 256 -5.92 5.19 9.87
CA LEU A 256 -5.89 5.15 11.32
C LEU A 256 -4.44 4.86 11.75
N LYS A 257 -3.84 5.79 12.49
CA LYS A 257 -2.54 5.62 13.14
C LYS A 257 -2.76 5.37 14.63
N LEU A 258 -2.22 4.25 15.10
CA LEU A 258 -2.31 3.77 16.48
C LEU A 258 -0.89 3.71 17.05
N THR A 259 -0.59 4.56 18.04
CA THR A 259 0.67 4.50 18.78
C THR A 259 0.40 4.12 20.22
N ILE A 260 1.10 3.11 20.71
CA ILE A 260 0.87 2.55 22.05
C ILE A 260 2.21 2.39 22.76
N ARG A 261 2.32 2.96 23.96
CA ARG A 261 3.45 2.68 24.86
C ARG A 261 3.05 1.55 25.81
N ILE A 262 3.75 0.42 25.73
CA ILE A 262 3.37 -0.81 26.41
C ILE A 262 4.57 -1.58 26.96
N ARG A 263 4.33 -2.48 27.91
CA ARG A 263 5.32 -3.46 28.39
C ARG A 263 4.68 -4.75 28.84
N SER A 264 5.48 -5.82 28.88
CA SER A 264 5.14 -7.05 29.57
C SER A 264 5.36 -6.92 31.07
N VAL A 265 4.46 -7.51 31.85
CA VAL A 265 4.60 -7.64 33.30
C VAL A 265 4.42 -9.11 33.64
N ALA A 266 5.50 -9.74 34.10
CA ALA A 266 5.57 -11.13 34.55
C ALA A 266 6.19 -11.13 35.96
N PRO A 267 5.40 -10.80 37.00
CA PRO A 267 5.92 -10.40 38.30
C PRO A 267 6.33 -11.57 39.21
N MET A 268 5.92 -12.79 38.86
CA MET A 268 6.28 -14.00 39.60
C MET A 268 7.27 -14.85 38.81
N PRO A 269 8.26 -15.47 39.49
CA PRO A 269 9.21 -16.36 38.83
C PRO A 269 8.52 -17.51 38.07
N GLY A 270 9.00 -17.82 36.87
CA GLY A 270 8.51 -18.93 36.06
C GLY A 270 7.24 -18.64 35.23
N LEU A 271 6.72 -17.40 35.26
CA LEU A 271 5.61 -17.01 34.39
C LEU A 271 6.07 -16.90 32.93
N PRO A 272 5.27 -17.41 31.97
CA PRO A 272 5.57 -17.28 30.55
C PRO A 272 5.42 -15.82 30.10
N GLN A 273 6.17 -15.48 29.06
CA GLN A 273 6.03 -14.17 28.43
C GLN A 273 4.73 -14.12 27.61
N PRO A 274 3.86 -13.14 27.87
CA PRO A 274 2.65 -12.93 27.08
C PRO A 274 2.98 -12.32 25.71
N MET A 275 2.30 -12.81 24.67
CA MET A 275 2.26 -12.22 23.34
C MET A 275 1.16 -11.18 23.26
N PHE A 276 1.48 -10.03 22.66
CA PHE A 276 0.54 -8.95 22.40
C PHE A 276 0.06 -8.99 20.95
N TRP A 277 -1.25 -9.01 20.77
CA TRP A 277 -1.91 -9.20 19.49
C TRP A 277 -2.71 -7.94 19.18
N VAL A 278 -2.48 -7.35 18.01
CA VAL A 278 -3.18 -6.15 17.55
C VAL A 278 -4.04 -6.50 16.36
N LYS A 279 -5.32 -6.16 16.46
CA LYS A 279 -6.30 -6.36 15.40
C LYS A 279 -7.10 -5.10 15.20
N VAL A 280 -7.11 -4.56 13.98
CA VAL A 280 -7.85 -3.35 13.63
C VAL A 280 -8.74 -3.67 12.44
N GLY A 281 -10.00 -3.23 12.48
CA GLY A 281 -10.91 -3.38 11.34
C GLY A 281 -11.06 -4.84 10.88
N GLY A 282 -11.13 -5.79 11.82
CA GLY A 282 -11.29 -7.21 11.45
C GLY A 282 -10.01 -7.92 10.97
N LYS A 283 -8.88 -7.22 10.76
CA LYS A 283 -7.60 -7.79 10.33
C LYS A 283 -6.56 -7.75 11.45
N TYR A 284 -5.85 -8.86 11.68
CA TYR A 284 -4.70 -8.85 12.57
C TYR A 284 -3.53 -8.16 11.89
N ILE A 285 -2.92 -7.21 12.59
CA ILE A 285 -1.85 -6.38 12.04
C ILE A 285 -0.48 -6.71 12.63
N ASP A 286 -0.44 -7.20 13.87
CA ASP A 286 0.82 -7.60 14.51
C ASP A 286 0.60 -8.59 15.66
N TYR A 287 1.65 -9.37 15.94
CA TYR A 287 1.80 -10.31 17.04
C TYR A 287 3.22 -10.21 17.61
N VAL A 288 3.38 -9.56 18.74
CA VAL A 288 4.70 -9.18 19.26
C VAL A 288 4.93 -9.70 20.68
N SER A 289 6.14 -10.20 20.92
CA SER A 289 6.62 -10.50 22.28
C SER A 289 7.21 -9.23 22.89
N LEU A 290 6.86 -8.94 24.14
CA LEU A 290 7.23 -7.68 24.81
C LEU A 290 8.18 -7.95 25.97
N GLY A 291 9.17 -7.07 26.13
CA GLY A 291 10.04 -7.08 27.30
C GLY A 291 9.41 -6.39 28.52
N PRO A 292 10.08 -6.44 29.69
CA PRO A 292 9.65 -5.72 30.90
C PRO A 292 9.85 -4.20 30.79
N GLN A 293 10.74 -3.76 29.88
CA GLN A 293 10.96 -2.35 29.62
C GLN A 293 9.86 -1.78 28.71
N PRO A 294 9.34 -0.59 28.99
CA PRO A 294 8.39 0.08 28.11
C PRO A 294 8.93 0.28 26.70
N GLN A 295 8.11 -0.07 25.71
CA GLN A 295 8.38 0.13 24.29
C GLN A 295 7.20 0.83 23.63
N THR A 296 7.48 1.64 22.61
CA THR A 296 6.47 2.32 21.81
C THR A 296 6.27 1.57 20.51
N LEU A 297 5.04 1.16 20.23
CA LEU A 297 4.66 0.50 18.99
C LEU A 297 3.74 1.44 18.20
N THR A 298 4.02 1.61 16.91
CA THR A 298 3.23 2.44 16.01
C THR A 298 2.74 1.59 14.85
N TYR A 299 1.43 1.63 14.62
CA TYR A 299 0.76 0.96 13.53
C TYR A 299 -0.03 1.96 12.72
N ALA A 300 -0.16 1.72 11.42
CA ALA A 300 -1.10 2.46 10.59
C ALA A 300 -1.89 1.48 9.71
N VAL A 301 -3.20 1.71 9.61
CA VAL A 301 -4.09 0.93 8.74
C VAL A 301 -4.96 1.85 7.91
N ARG A 302 -5.42 1.35 6.77
CA ARG A 302 -6.44 2.01 5.95
C ARG A 302 -7.82 1.55 6.35
N MET A 303 -8.75 2.50 6.44
CA MET A 303 -10.13 2.18 6.76
C MET A 303 -10.83 1.48 5.60
N GLU A 304 -10.42 1.75 4.35
CA GLU A 304 -10.96 1.12 3.15
C GLU A 304 -10.62 -0.37 3.05
N ASP A 305 -9.46 -0.75 3.58
CA ASP A 305 -8.97 -2.13 3.62
C ASP A 305 -9.38 -2.83 4.93
N SER A 306 -10.20 -2.15 5.74
CA SER A 306 -10.66 -2.57 7.05
C SER A 306 -12.15 -2.83 7.05
N LEU A 307 -12.58 -3.76 7.90
CA LEU A 307 -13.99 -3.97 8.20
C LEU A 307 -14.51 -2.81 9.05
N VAL A 308 -15.32 -1.96 8.43
CA VAL A 308 -16.12 -0.90 9.07
C VAL A 308 -17.56 -1.39 9.17
N GLU A 309 -18.05 -1.59 10.39
CA GLU A 309 -19.43 -2.02 10.66
C GLU A 309 -20.17 -0.89 11.37
N ASP A 310 -21.40 -0.60 10.96
CA ASP A 310 -22.23 0.45 11.56
C ASP A 310 -21.52 1.82 11.68
N GLY A 311 -20.68 2.14 10.69
CA GLY A 311 -19.91 3.39 10.66
C GLY A 311 -18.77 3.47 11.67
N VAL A 312 -18.36 2.34 12.28
CA VAL A 312 -17.24 2.31 13.23
C VAL A 312 -16.15 1.31 12.84
N ILE A 313 -14.90 1.71 13.09
CA ILE A 313 -13.73 0.84 13.03
C ILE A 313 -13.38 0.33 14.42
N LYS A 314 -13.13 -0.98 14.55
CA LYS A 314 -12.86 -1.63 15.83
C LYS A 314 -11.38 -1.92 16.00
N ILE A 315 -10.82 -1.52 17.14
CA ILE A 315 -9.49 -1.91 17.61
C ILE A 315 -9.66 -3.00 18.67
N MET A 316 -8.95 -4.10 18.51
CA MET A 316 -8.88 -5.23 19.43
C MET A 316 -7.43 -5.42 19.85
N LEU A 317 -7.17 -5.22 21.14
CA LEU A 317 -5.87 -5.47 21.76
C LEU A 317 -6.02 -6.70 22.64
N ARG A 318 -5.24 -7.75 22.36
CA ARG A 318 -5.34 -9.04 23.06
C ARG A 318 -3.99 -9.48 23.57
N THR A 319 -4.04 -10.33 24.58
CA THR A 319 -2.86 -10.91 25.22
C THR A 319 -3.04 -12.41 25.32
N PHE A 320 -2.05 -13.19 24.93
CA PHE A 320 -2.06 -14.65 25.02
C PHE A 320 -0.74 -15.16 25.58
N VAL A 321 -0.74 -16.36 26.13
CA VAL A 321 0.48 -17.12 26.40
C VAL A 321 0.43 -18.41 25.61
N GLU A 322 1.57 -18.84 25.08
CA GLU A 322 1.66 -20.06 24.27
C GLU A 322 1.73 -21.31 25.14
N THR A 323 2.21 -21.18 26.38
CA THR A 323 2.39 -22.29 27.31
C THR A 323 1.52 -22.12 28.55
N PRO A 324 0.84 -23.19 29.00
CA PRO A 324 0.26 -23.26 30.34
C PRO A 324 1.24 -22.98 31.49
N TYR A 325 0.77 -22.42 32.60
CA TYR A 325 1.62 -22.12 33.76
C TYR A 325 0.86 -22.16 35.09
N ALA A 326 1.42 -22.80 36.11
CA ALA A 326 0.87 -22.73 37.46
C ALA A 326 1.66 -21.71 38.29
N VAL A 327 0.99 -21.08 39.25
CA VAL A 327 1.65 -20.19 40.20
C VAL A 327 1.58 -20.81 41.58
N SER A 328 2.75 -21.00 42.19
CA SER A 328 2.86 -21.54 43.54
C SER A 328 2.03 -20.71 44.53
N GLY A 329 1.24 -21.39 45.37
CA GLY A 329 0.37 -20.72 46.35
C GLY A 329 -1.01 -20.28 45.83
N PHE A 330 -1.34 -20.55 44.56
CA PHE A 330 -2.67 -20.27 43.99
C PHE A 330 -3.34 -21.56 43.49
N GLU A 331 -4.65 -21.69 43.74
CA GLU A 331 -5.47 -22.69 43.06
C GLU A 331 -5.49 -22.41 41.55
N ASN A 332 -5.54 -23.42 40.69
CA ASN A 332 -5.65 -23.22 39.25
C ASN A 332 -7.12 -23.24 38.77
N ASP A 333 -7.51 -22.26 37.96
CA ASP A 333 -8.79 -22.19 37.23
C ASP A 333 -8.66 -23.02 35.94
N ASP A 334 -8.71 -24.35 36.07
CA ASP A 334 -8.73 -25.27 34.92
C ASP A 334 -10.17 -25.53 34.45
N ARG A 335 -10.54 -24.89 33.34
CA ARG A 335 -11.86 -24.99 32.69
C ARG A 335 -11.88 -25.94 31.48
N SER A 336 -10.81 -26.70 31.25
CA SER A 336 -10.79 -27.72 30.20
C SER A 336 -11.82 -28.82 30.49
N LYS A 337 -12.32 -29.49 29.44
CA LYS A 337 -13.22 -30.62 29.62
C LYS A 337 -12.48 -31.75 30.35
N PRO A 338 -13.15 -32.59 31.14
CA PRO A 338 -12.51 -33.70 31.84
C PRO A 338 -11.64 -34.60 30.96
N GLU A 339 -12.03 -34.83 29.70
CA GLU A 339 -11.26 -35.59 28.72
C GLU A 339 -10.02 -34.86 28.16
N ASP A 340 -10.00 -33.52 28.22
CA ASP A 340 -8.88 -32.66 27.83
C ASP A 340 -7.93 -32.38 29.01
N LYS A 341 -8.28 -32.83 30.22
CA LYS A 341 -7.44 -32.74 31.42
C LYS A 341 -6.36 -33.81 31.36
N ILE A 342 -5.20 -33.44 30.84
CA ILE A 342 -4.07 -34.36 30.71
C ILE A 342 -3.53 -34.68 32.13
N PRO A 343 -3.39 -35.97 32.51
CA PRO A 343 -2.79 -36.37 33.79
C PRO A 343 -1.33 -35.89 33.86
N GLY A 344 -1.08 -34.90 34.71
CA GLY A 344 0.22 -34.20 34.80
C GLY A 344 0.52 -33.21 33.66
N GLY A 345 -0.45 -32.83 32.83
CA GLY A 345 -0.20 -32.19 31.53
C GLY A 345 -0.71 -30.77 31.29
N VAL A 346 -0.63 -30.39 30.00
CA VAL A 346 -0.66 -29.03 29.41
C VAL A 346 -2.05 -28.36 29.34
N GLY A 347 -2.89 -28.49 30.38
CA GLY A 347 -4.06 -27.63 30.55
C GLY A 347 -3.61 -26.23 31.02
N VAL A 348 -4.23 -25.13 30.55
CA VAL A 348 -3.85 -23.76 30.95
C VAL A 348 -4.14 -23.56 32.43
N TYR A 349 -3.17 -23.91 33.26
CA TYR A 349 -3.13 -23.47 34.64
C TYR A 349 -3.15 -21.94 34.62
N ARG A 350 -4.09 -21.35 35.34
CA ARG A 350 -4.13 -19.93 35.61
C ARG A 350 -4.52 -19.79 37.06
N PRO A 351 -3.77 -19.03 37.87
CA PRO A 351 -4.14 -18.87 39.25
C PRO A 351 -5.54 -18.27 39.35
N LYS A 352 -6.32 -18.81 40.27
CA LYS A 352 -7.64 -18.33 40.67
C LYS A 352 -7.40 -17.21 41.68
N PHE A 353 -7.81 -16.00 41.32
CA PHE A 353 -7.69 -14.81 42.16
C PHE A 353 -8.82 -13.83 41.85
N ASP A 354 -9.06 -12.88 42.76
CA ASP A 354 -10.03 -11.82 42.52
C ASP A 354 -9.53 -10.85 41.45
N ARG A 355 -10.05 -10.99 40.23
CA ARG A 355 -9.75 -10.12 39.07
C ARG A 355 -10.36 -8.73 39.15
N LYS A 356 -11.19 -8.43 40.16
CA LYS A 356 -11.75 -7.09 40.37
C LYS A 356 -10.86 -6.23 41.26
N LYS A 357 -10.06 -6.86 42.13
CA LYS A 357 -9.13 -6.15 43.00
C LYS A 357 -7.99 -5.55 42.18
N LEU A 358 -7.86 -4.23 42.27
CA LEU A 358 -6.72 -3.48 41.75
C LEU A 358 -5.44 -3.89 42.50
N ARG A 359 -4.37 -4.17 41.76
CA ARG A 359 -3.08 -4.60 42.31
C ARG A 359 -1.95 -3.85 41.62
N THR A 360 -0.84 -3.68 42.33
CA THR A 360 0.43 -3.26 41.73
C THR A 360 1.00 -4.38 40.85
N PRO A 361 1.93 -4.08 39.93
CA PRO A 361 2.54 -5.08 39.05
C PRO A 361 3.05 -6.31 39.81
N ASP A 362 3.79 -6.10 40.90
CA ASP A 362 4.45 -7.17 41.68
C ASP A 362 3.46 -8.08 42.43
N GLU A 363 2.25 -7.60 42.66
CA GLU A 363 1.18 -8.35 43.32
C GLU A 363 0.32 -9.15 42.32
N GLN A 364 0.48 -8.95 40.99
CA GLN A 364 -0.34 -9.64 40.00
C GLN A 364 0.06 -11.11 39.92
N PRO A 365 -0.85 -12.06 40.16
CA PRO A 365 -0.49 -13.48 40.06
C PRO A 365 -0.42 -13.99 38.62
N VAL A 366 -0.59 -13.13 37.61
CA VAL A 366 -0.63 -13.53 36.20
C VAL A 366 0.23 -12.62 35.35
N PRO A 367 0.83 -13.15 34.26
CA PRO A 367 1.39 -12.32 33.23
C PRO A 367 0.31 -11.44 32.60
N ALA A 368 0.66 -10.19 32.32
CA ALA A 368 -0.19 -9.22 31.67
C ALA A 368 0.63 -8.30 30.77
N ILE A 369 -0.04 -7.68 29.81
CA ILE A 369 0.51 -6.51 29.14
C ILE A 369 -0.06 -5.26 29.81
N VAL A 370 0.81 -4.30 30.10
CA VAL A 370 0.40 -2.98 30.60
C VAL A 370 0.47 -1.98 29.44
N ILE A 371 -0.64 -1.29 29.21
CA ILE A 371 -0.70 -0.12 28.34
C ILE A 371 -0.52 1.13 29.19
N GLU A 372 0.57 1.84 28.96
CA GLU A 372 0.90 3.10 29.63
C GLU A 372 0.23 4.28 28.94
N THR A 373 0.45 4.42 27.62
CA THR A 373 -0.13 5.50 26.82
C THR A 373 -0.74 4.97 25.54
N LEU A 374 -1.72 5.71 25.03
CA LEU A 374 -2.42 5.39 23.80
C LEU A 374 -2.70 6.68 23.02
N ASP A 375 -2.24 6.69 21.78
CA ASP A 375 -2.49 7.72 20.78
C ASP A 375 -3.20 7.10 19.60
N ILE A 376 -4.35 7.66 19.22
CA ILE A 376 -5.11 7.23 18.05
C ILE A 376 -5.47 8.45 17.22
N ASP A 377 -4.91 8.54 16.03
CA ASP A 377 -5.38 9.42 14.97
C ASP A 377 -6.18 8.58 13.98
N TYR A 378 -7.50 8.74 13.95
CA TYR A 378 -8.38 7.96 13.08
C TYR A 378 -8.86 8.77 11.86
N ASP A 379 -8.12 9.81 11.50
CA ASP A 379 -8.21 10.50 10.21
C ASP A 379 -6.83 11.00 9.77
N HIS A 380 -5.84 10.12 9.92
CA HIS A 380 -4.43 10.48 9.84
C HIS A 380 -4.02 10.86 8.42
N ARG A 381 -3.34 12.00 8.33
CA ARG A 381 -2.60 12.43 7.14
C ARG A 381 -1.17 12.78 7.54
N ALA A 382 -0.20 12.05 6.99
CA ALA A 382 1.20 12.28 7.29
C ALA A 382 1.66 13.62 6.68
N PRO A 383 2.33 14.48 7.45
CA PRO A 383 3.00 15.64 6.86
C PRO A 383 4.08 15.16 5.88
N TRP A 384 4.15 15.80 4.72
CA TRP A 384 5.12 15.48 3.67
C TRP A 384 6.10 16.63 3.46
N PRO A 385 7.41 16.36 3.29
CA PRO A 385 8.05 15.04 3.12
C PRO A 385 8.20 14.25 4.43
N PRO A 386 8.41 12.92 4.34
CA PRO A 386 8.72 12.09 5.51
C PRO A 386 9.92 12.62 6.29
N ALA A 387 9.77 12.76 7.62
CA ALA A 387 10.83 13.26 8.49
C ALA A 387 12.13 12.44 8.40
N ALA A 388 12.02 11.14 8.10
CA ALA A 388 13.16 10.24 7.89
C ALA A 388 14.08 10.68 6.73
N TRP A 389 13.57 11.44 5.77
CA TRP A 389 14.36 11.93 4.64
C TRP A 389 15.25 13.13 4.99
N GLN A 390 15.04 13.77 6.15
CA GLN A 390 15.83 14.91 6.64
C GLN A 390 16.02 16.03 5.60
N VAL A 391 14.99 16.28 4.79
CA VAL A 391 15.02 17.34 3.78
C VAL A 391 14.59 18.66 4.41
N ASP A 392 15.41 19.68 4.25
CA ASP A 392 15.05 21.06 4.58
C ASP A 392 14.39 21.72 3.37
N LEU A 393 13.11 22.06 3.50
CA LEU A 393 12.34 22.79 2.49
C LEU A 393 12.06 24.23 2.90
N GLY A 394 12.53 24.66 4.07
CA GLY A 394 12.07 25.90 4.70
C GLY A 394 10.57 25.89 5.03
N ASP A 395 10.00 27.08 5.21
CA ASP A 395 8.58 27.23 5.48
C ASP A 395 7.75 26.99 4.20
N LEU A 396 6.89 25.97 4.24
CA LEU A 396 5.96 25.71 3.15
C LEU A 396 4.92 26.81 3.05
N ALA A 397 4.59 27.21 1.82
CA ALA A 397 3.61 28.25 1.54
C ALA A 397 2.79 27.92 0.30
N ASP A 398 1.56 28.44 0.24
CA ASP A 398 0.66 28.26 -0.91
C ASP A 398 1.12 29.13 -2.08
N ASN A 399 2.14 28.69 -2.80
CA ASN A 399 2.64 29.33 -4.02
C ASN A 399 3.34 28.35 -4.97
N ASP A 400 3.50 28.79 -6.22
CA ASP A 400 4.06 28.01 -7.32
C ASP A 400 5.52 27.57 -7.07
N SER A 401 6.34 28.39 -6.42
CA SER A 401 7.73 28.04 -6.12
C SER A 401 7.81 26.87 -5.14
N CYS A 402 6.99 26.90 -4.09
CA CYS A 402 6.90 25.82 -3.12
C CYS A 402 6.37 24.54 -3.79
N ALA A 403 5.32 24.65 -4.60
CA ALA A 403 4.77 23.50 -5.33
C ALA A 403 5.80 22.86 -6.27
N GLN A 404 6.58 23.67 -7.00
CA GLN A 404 7.61 23.18 -7.90
C GLN A 404 8.74 22.46 -7.16
N GLN A 405 9.15 22.97 -6.00
CA GLN A 405 10.16 22.33 -5.14
C GLN A 405 9.67 20.98 -4.60
N LEU A 406 8.44 20.94 -4.08
CA LEU A 406 7.81 19.70 -3.60
C LEU A 406 7.66 18.67 -4.72
N LEU A 407 7.23 19.10 -5.90
CA LEU A 407 7.06 18.23 -7.06
C LEU A 407 8.40 17.67 -7.58
N SER A 408 9.44 18.50 -7.67
CA SER A 408 10.79 18.04 -8.03
C SER A 408 11.27 16.96 -7.07
N LEU A 409 11.14 17.19 -5.76
CA LEU A 409 11.56 16.22 -4.75
C LEU A 409 10.77 14.91 -4.88
N TRP A 410 9.45 14.98 -5.06
CA TRP A 410 8.60 13.80 -5.24
C TRP A 410 8.99 13.00 -6.47
N MET A 411 9.18 13.67 -7.61
CA MET A 411 9.57 13.02 -8.86
C MET A 411 10.93 12.34 -8.75
N ASP A 412 11.93 13.01 -8.16
CA ASP A 412 13.27 12.46 -8.02
C ASP A 412 13.28 11.18 -7.18
N ARG A 413 12.48 11.17 -6.10
CA ARG A 413 12.34 10.00 -5.22
C ARG A 413 11.54 8.89 -5.87
N ALA A 414 10.39 9.21 -6.46
CA ALA A 414 9.53 8.21 -7.09
C ALA A 414 10.25 7.52 -8.25
N TRP A 415 10.92 8.29 -9.10
CA TRP A 415 11.62 7.75 -10.26
C TRP A 415 13.01 7.24 -9.95
N ARG A 416 13.46 7.38 -8.69
CA ARG A 416 14.74 6.88 -8.17
C ARG A 416 15.94 7.43 -8.95
N ARG A 417 15.79 8.63 -9.52
CA ARG A 417 16.83 9.38 -10.24
C ARG A 417 16.48 10.86 -10.29
N PRO A 418 17.47 11.75 -10.48
CA PRO A 418 17.19 13.14 -10.81
C PRO A 418 16.34 13.28 -12.08
N THR A 419 15.33 14.13 -12.01
CA THR A 419 14.43 14.45 -13.12
C THR A 419 14.86 15.73 -13.83
N THR A 420 14.64 15.77 -15.14
CA THR A 420 14.98 16.94 -15.97
C THR A 420 13.92 18.02 -15.84
N ARG A 421 14.29 19.28 -16.10
CA ARG A 421 13.33 20.40 -16.13
C ARG A 421 12.15 20.15 -17.07
N LYS A 422 12.38 19.47 -18.20
CA LYS A 422 11.34 19.13 -19.16
C LYS A 422 10.35 18.12 -18.60
N GLU A 423 10.83 17.10 -17.88
CA GLU A 423 9.98 16.12 -17.21
C GLU A 423 9.13 16.81 -16.12
N GLN A 424 9.76 17.66 -15.30
CA GLN A 424 9.08 18.40 -14.24
C GLN A 424 8.03 19.37 -14.77
N ALA A 425 8.30 20.06 -15.88
CA ALA A 425 7.41 21.07 -16.46
C ALA A 425 6.03 20.50 -16.82
N LYS A 426 5.96 19.24 -17.28
CA LYS A 426 4.69 18.58 -17.62
C LYS A 426 3.77 18.45 -16.41
N PHE A 427 4.30 17.91 -15.31
CA PHE A 427 3.54 17.72 -14.08
C PHE A 427 3.23 19.06 -13.39
N PHE A 428 4.13 20.03 -13.51
CA PHE A 428 3.87 21.36 -12.98
C PHE A 428 2.74 22.08 -13.74
N ALA A 429 2.64 21.89 -15.06
CA ALA A 429 1.52 22.40 -15.86
C ALA A 429 0.18 21.76 -15.43
N LEU A 430 0.17 20.46 -15.12
CA LEU A 430 -0.99 19.77 -14.55
C LEU A 430 -1.39 20.37 -13.20
N TYR A 431 -0.43 20.57 -12.29
CA TYR A 431 -0.68 21.24 -11.01
C TYR A 431 -1.33 22.62 -11.21
N GLN A 432 -0.77 23.46 -12.10
CA GLN A 432 -1.31 24.79 -12.39
C GLN A 432 -2.72 24.72 -12.99
N GLN A 433 -2.99 23.74 -13.86
CA GLN A 433 -4.34 23.51 -14.40
C GLN A 433 -5.33 23.16 -13.29
N LEU A 434 -4.96 22.29 -12.34
CA LEU A 434 -5.82 21.94 -11.21
C LEU A 434 -6.07 23.15 -10.31
N ARG A 435 -5.05 23.99 -10.06
CA ARG A 435 -5.24 25.26 -9.33
C ARG A 435 -6.22 26.21 -10.04
N ARG A 436 -6.15 26.32 -11.37
CA ARG A 436 -7.14 27.09 -12.16
C ARG A 436 -8.56 26.53 -12.06
N ASN A 437 -8.69 25.23 -11.80
CA ASN A 437 -9.97 24.55 -11.58
C ASN A 437 -10.42 24.57 -10.11
N ASN A 438 -9.92 25.52 -9.31
CA ASN A 438 -10.26 25.75 -7.90
C ASN A 438 -9.90 24.62 -6.93
N HIS A 439 -8.97 23.73 -7.28
CA HIS A 439 -8.39 22.80 -6.31
C HIS A 439 -7.49 23.56 -5.32
N SER A 440 -7.47 23.11 -4.07
CA SER A 440 -6.54 23.63 -3.06
C SER A 440 -5.08 23.26 -3.39
N PHE A 441 -4.12 23.88 -2.72
CA PHE A 441 -2.69 23.56 -2.86
C PHE A 441 -2.43 22.06 -2.65
N ASP A 442 -2.92 21.51 -1.55
CA ASP A 442 -2.79 20.10 -1.19
C ASP A 442 -3.52 19.16 -2.16
N GLU A 443 -4.73 19.52 -2.59
CA GLU A 443 -5.49 18.71 -3.56
C GLU A 443 -4.80 18.64 -4.92
N ALA A 444 -4.33 19.78 -5.43
CA ALA A 444 -3.64 19.86 -6.70
C ALA A 444 -2.29 19.11 -6.67
N LEU A 445 -1.51 19.26 -5.59
CA LEU A 445 -0.26 18.53 -5.42
C LEU A 445 -0.48 17.03 -5.33
N ARG A 446 -1.45 16.57 -4.51
CA ARG A 446 -1.75 15.13 -4.39
C ARG A 446 -2.19 14.51 -5.73
N ALA A 447 -3.07 15.17 -6.47
CA ALA A 447 -3.48 14.68 -7.80
C ALA A 447 -2.30 14.64 -8.79
N THR A 448 -1.40 15.63 -8.72
CA THR A 448 -0.18 15.66 -9.55
C THR A 448 0.79 14.55 -9.14
N PHE A 449 1.00 14.33 -7.84
CA PHE A 449 1.86 13.28 -7.28
C PHE A 449 1.35 11.89 -7.68
N GLN A 450 0.04 11.66 -7.62
CA GLN A 450 -0.59 10.43 -8.12
C GLN A 450 -0.27 10.21 -9.60
N SER A 451 -0.34 11.27 -10.42
CA SER A 451 -0.02 11.18 -11.86
C SER A 451 1.45 10.81 -12.09
N VAL A 452 2.38 11.32 -11.28
CA VAL A 452 3.80 10.93 -11.32
C VAL A 452 4.00 9.44 -11.04
N LEU A 453 3.23 8.86 -10.10
CA LEU A 453 3.29 7.43 -9.79
C LEU A 453 2.74 6.54 -10.93
N MET A 454 1.89 7.09 -11.80
CA MET A 454 1.37 6.34 -12.95
C MET A 454 2.35 6.30 -14.12
N GLY A 455 3.38 7.15 -14.11
CA GLY A 455 4.44 7.13 -15.09
C GLY A 455 5.23 5.81 -15.08
N GLY A 456 5.68 5.38 -16.27
CA GLY A 456 6.53 4.21 -16.44
C GLY A 456 7.76 4.16 -15.50
N PRO A 457 8.51 5.27 -15.27
CA PRO A 457 9.69 5.26 -14.40
C PRO A 457 9.44 4.84 -12.94
N PHE A 458 8.22 5.01 -12.43
CA PHE A 458 7.86 4.51 -11.10
C PHE A 458 7.47 3.03 -11.15
N ARG A 459 6.60 2.65 -12.10
CA ARG A 459 5.99 1.31 -12.14
C ARG A 459 6.95 0.19 -12.53
N TYR A 460 8.03 0.51 -13.24
CA TYR A 460 8.97 -0.47 -13.77
C TYR A 460 10.37 -0.34 -13.16
N LEU A 461 11.08 -1.45 -13.12
CA LEU A 461 12.51 -1.54 -12.83
C LEU A 461 13.22 -2.22 -13.99
N MET A 462 14.44 -1.76 -14.26
CA MET A 462 15.36 -2.51 -15.10
C MET A 462 15.73 -3.81 -14.38
N SER A 463 15.52 -4.95 -15.02
CA SER A 463 16.01 -6.22 -14.51
C SER A 463 17.54 -6.16 -14.46
N PRO A 464 18.19 -6.50 -13.34
CA PRO A 464 19.63 -6.73 -13.37
C PRO A 464 19.92 -7.90 -14.33
N THR A 465 20.79 -7.65 -15.30
CA THR A 465 21.29 -8.67 -16.25
C THR A 465 22.13 -9.73 -15.56
#